data_AF-A0AAV1JTB5-F1
#
_entry.id   AF-A0AAV1JTB5-F1
#
_cell.length_a   1.000
_cell.length_b   1.000
_cell.length_c   1.000
_cell.angle_alpha   90.00
_cell.angle_beta   90.00
_cell.angle_gamma   90.00
#
_symmetry.space_group_name_H-M   'P 1'
#
loop_
_entity.id
_entity.type
_entity.pdbx_description
1 polymer ?
#
loop_
_entity_poly.entity_id
_entity_poly.type
_entity_poly.pdbx_seq_one_letter_code
_entity_poly.pdbx_strand_id
1 'polypeptide(L)'
;MAHCMRVLHGQGSRTRSVLLEIQQRCFSVSPLTAAAAQVAMSRLDKAPLPYEKLSKNLEVVKKRLGRDMTLSEKVLYSHLDDPQGQVSTNIF
;
A
#
# COMPACT_ATOMS: atom_id res chain seq x y z
N MET A 1 11.66 7.34 5.12
CA MET A 1 11.96 6.80 3.77
C MET A 1 10.68 6.32 3.05
N ALA A 2 9.64 7.15 2.98
CA ALA A 2 8.33 6.78 2.40
C ALA A 2 7.71 7.93 1.57
N HIS A 3 8.55 8.82 1.03
CA HIS A 3 8.10 10.03 0.33
C HIS A 3 8.51 10.05 -1.15
N CYS A 4 8.43 8.90 -1.82
CA CYS A 4 8.63 8.86 -3.26
C CYS A 4 7.66 7.84 -3.83
N MET A 5 6.40 8.21 -3.96
CA MET A 5 5.50 7.69 -5.01
C MET A 5 4.19 8.48 -4.98
N ARG A 6 4.25 9.72 -5.49
CA ARG A 6 3.07 10.36 -6.09
C ARG A 6 3.22 10.16 -7.58
N VAL A 7 2.59 9.11 -8.11
CA VAL A 7 2.56 8.84 -9.55
C VAL A 7 1.72 9.94 -10.20
N LEU A 8 2.38 10.92 -10.80
CA LEU A 8 1.72 11.99 -11.54
C LEU A 8 1.17 11.42 -12.85
N HIS A 9 -0.13 11.18 -12.91
CA HIS A 9 -0.84 10.99 -14.17
C HIS A 9 -1.04 12.37 -14.83
N GLY A 10 -0.15 12.72 -15.75
CA GLY A 10 -0.25 13.92 -16.59
C GLY A 10 0.32 13.65 -17.97
N GLN A 11 -0.54 13.60 -18.99
CA GLN A 11 -0.15 13.35 -20.37
C GLN A 11 0.49 14.61 -20.98
N GLY A 12 1.81 14.59 -21.21
CA GLY A 12 2.52 15.67 -21.88
C GLY A 12 3.98 15.32 -22.24
N SER A 13 4.52 15.89 -23.31
CA SER A 13 5.89 15.61 -23.78
C SER A 13 6.98 16.02 -22.78
N ARG A 14 6.74 17.03 -21.94
CA ARG A 14 7.68 17.51 -20.90
C ARG A 14 7.66 16.65 -19.64
N THR A 15 6.60 15.87 -19.39
CA THR A 15 6.53 14.98 -18.22
C THR A 15 7.32 13.69 -18.44
N ARG A 16 7.47 13.25 -19.70
CA ARG A 16 8.32 12.09 -20.06
C ARG A 16 9.79 12.28 -19.72
N SER A 17 10.37 13.46 -19.99
CA SER A 17 11.80 13.72 -19.67
C SER A 17 12.05 13.76 -18.17
N VAL A 18 11.16 14.37 -17.39
CA VAL A 18 11.25 14.41 -15.92
C VAL A 18 11.02 13.01 -15.31
N LEU A 19 10.10 12.23 -15.88
CA LEU A 19 9.88 10.83 -15.47
C LEU A 19 11.12 9.95 -15.75
N LEU A 20 11.81 10.17 -16.87
CA LEU A 20 13.06 9.48 -17.21
C LEU A 20 14.22 9.84 -16.27
N GLU A 21 14.37 11.12 -15.89
CA GLU A 21 15.38 11.55 -14.91
C GLU A 21 15.12 10.99 -13.50
N ILE A 22 13.84 10.87 -13.09
CA ILE A 22 13.47 10.21 -11.83
C ILE A 22 13.76 8.71 -11.90
N GLN A 23 13.58 8.08 -13.07
CA GLN A 23 13.90 6.67 -13.31
C GLN A 23 15.41 6.40 -13.20
N GLN A 24 16.27 7.35 -13.58
CA GLN A 24 17.72 7.26 -13.41
C GLN A 24 18.18 7.23 -11.94
N ARG A 25 17.36 7.68 -10.98
CA ARG A 25 17.73 7.66 -9.55
C ARG A 25 17.28 6.41 -8.80
N CYS A 26 16.49 5.55 -9.44
CA CYS A 26 16.01 4.29 -8.86
C CYS A 26 16.38 3.13 -9.79
N PHE A 27 17.67 2.76 -9.78
CA PHE A 27 18.23 1.73 -10.67
C PHE A 27 17.76 0.29 -10.37
N SER A 28 17.23 0.02 -9.19
CA SER A 28 16.96 -1.36 -8.75
C SER A 28 15.54 -1.87 -9.03
N VAL A 29 14.57 -0.99 -9.31
CA VAL A 29 13.17 -1.40 -9.52
C VAL A 29 12.53 -0.58 -10.63
N SER A 30 12.13 -1.25 -11.72
CA SER A 30 11.39 -0.59 -12.79
C SER A 30 9.97 -0.22 -12.30
N PRO A 31 9.39 0.91 -12.75
CA PRO A 31 8.02 1.29 -12.41
C PRO A 31 6.98 0.22 -12.78
N LEU A 32 7.23 -0.50 -13.88
CA LEU A 32 6.39 -1.61 -14.32
C LEU A 32 6.46 -2.79 -13.35
N THR A 33 7.66 -3.12 -12.88
CA THR A 33 7.88 -4.16 -11.86
C THR A 33 7.22 -3.82 -10.53
N ALA A 34 7.24 -2.54 -10.12
CA ALA A 34 6.57 -2.09 -8.89
C ALA A 34 5.05 -2.17 -8.99
N ALA A 35 4.47 -1.77 -10.14
CA ALA A 35 3.03 -1.86 -10.37
C ALA A 35 2.52 -3.29 -10.49
N ALA A 36 3.35 -4.22 -10.98
CA ALA A 36 3.01 -5.62 -11.17
C ALA A 36 3.55 -6.54 -10.04
N ALA A 37 3.97 -5.98 -8.90
CA ALA A 37 4.63 -6.73 -7.83
C ALA A 37 3.67 -7.70 -7.10
N GLN A 38 3.41 -8.85 -7.72
CA GLN A 38 2.77 -9.99 -7.10
C GLN A 38 3.87 -10.84 -6.43
N VAL A 39 3.91 -10.80 -5.10
CA VAL A 39 4.94 -11.48 -4.31
C VAL A 39 4.36 -12.75 -3.70
N ALA A 40 4.97 -13.89 -3.99
CA ALA A 40 4.62 -15.16 -3.35
C ALA A 40 4.92 -15.12 -1.85
N MET A 41 4.07 -15.74 -1.03
CA MET A 41 4.25 -15.79 0.44
C MET A 41 5.51 -16.57 0.85
N SER A 42 5.79 -17.65 0.11
CA SER A 42 6.89 -18.58 0.34
C SER A 42 7.32 -19.19 -0.99
N ARG A 43 8.45 -19.88 -1.02
CA ARG A 43 8.93 -20.61 -2.22
C ARG A 43 7.99 -21.75 -2.63
N LEU A 44 7.16 -22.22 -1.70
CA LEU A 44 6.22 -23.34 -1.89
C LEU A 44 4.81 -22.86 -2.28
N ASP A 45 4.47 -21.60 -2.00
CA ASP A 45 3.13 -21.07 -2.23
C ASP A 45 3.06 -20.30 -3.54
N LYS A 46 2.11 -20.67 -4.40
CA LYS A 46 1.86 -19.96 -5.67
C LYS A 46 0.96 -18.74 -5.52
N ALA A 47 0.27 -18.61 -4.38
CA ALA A 47 -0.65 -17.52 -4.12
C ALA A 47 0.12 -16.23 -3.77
N PRO A 48 -0.24 -15.08 -4.38
CA PRO A 48 0.38 -13.80 -4.06
C PRO A 48 -0.18 -13.21 -2.75
N LEU A 49 0.64 -12.37 -2.09
CA LEU A 49 0.26 -11.62 -0.90
C LEU A 49 -0.85 -10.60 -1.20
N PRO A 50 -1.99 -10.64 -0.48
CA PRO A 50 -3.14 -9.78 -0.75
C PRO A 50 -3.00 -8.38 -0.11
N TYR A 51 -1.93 -7.63 -0.43
CA TYR A 51 -1.67 -6.31 0.15
C TYR A 51 -2.79 -5.30 -0.10
N GLU A 52 -3.46 -5.37 -1.25
CA GLU A 52 -4.58 -4.49 -1.59
C GLU A 52 -5.80 -4.68 -0.68
N LYS A 53 -6.06 -5.93 -0.22
CA LYS A 53 -7.16 -6.20 0.71
C LYS A 53 -6.82 -5.63 2.09
N LEU A 54 -5.58 -5.88 2.54
CA LEU A 54 -5.09 -5.42 3.83
C LEU A 54 -5.08 -3.88 3.92
N SER A 55 -4.68 -3.18 2.85
CA SER A 55 -4.69 -1.71 2.81
C SER A 55 -6.11 -1.14 2.87
N LYS A 56 -7.07 -1.73 2.14
CA LYS A 56 -8.49 -1.34 2.21
C LYS A 56 -9.06 -1.50 3.62
N ASN A 57 -8.76 -2.61 4.29
CA ASN A 57 -9.20 -2.84 5.68
C ASN A 57 -8.62 -1.76 6.62
N LEU A 58 -7.33 -1.43 6.47
CA LEU A 58 -6.70 -0.40 7.28
C LEU A 58 -7.27 1.01 7.04
N GLU A 59 -7.66 1.34 5.81
CA GLU A 59 -8.33 2.61 5.51
C GLU A 59 -9.69 2.75 6.21
N VAL A 60 -10.48 1.66 6.24
CA VAL A 60 -11.76 1.62 6.95
C VAL A 60 -11.55 1.82 8.45
N VAL A 61 -10.61 1.09 9.03
CA VAL A 61 -10.31 1.17 10.47
C VAL A 61 -9.74 2.54 10.85
N LYS A 62 -8.84 3.10 10.03
CA LYS A 62 -8.28 4.44 10.26
C LYS A 62 -9.36 5.53 10.28
N LYS A 63 -10.33 5.46 9.36
CA LYS A 63 -11.47 6.40 9.30
C LYS A 63 -12.34 6.32 10.56
N ARG A 64 -12.45 5.14 11.17
CA ARG A 64 -13.24 4.92 12.39
C ARG A 64 -12.52 5.35 13.66
N LEU A 65 -11.25 4.99 13.79
CA LEU A 65 -10.47 5.25 14.99
C LEU A 65 -10.14 6.74 15.17
N GLY A 66 -10.04 7.51 14.08
CA GLY A 66 -9.72 8.94 14.13
C GLY A 66 -8.34 9.29 14.69
N ARG A 67 -7.51 8.28 14.96
CA ARG A 67 -6.16 8.39 15.53
C ARG A 67 -5.15 7.59 14.70
N ASP A 68 -3.87 7.90 14.86
CA ASP A 68 -2.81 7.07 14.30
C ASP A 68 -2.74 5.72 15.01
N MET A 69 -2.39 4.70 14.23
CA MET A 69 -2.30 3.31 14.67
C MET A 69 -0.84 2.86 14.76
N THR A 70 -0.52 2.13 15.83
CA THR A 70 0.76 1.46 16.02
C THR A 70 0.93 0.30 15.01
N LEU A 71 2.15 -0.23 14.87
CA LEU A 71 2.39 -1.36 13.97
C LEU A 71 1.61 -2.61 14.37
N SER A 72 1.56 -2.92 15.67
CA SER A 72 0.80 -4.07 16.19
C SER A 72 -0.69 -3.94 15.89
N GLU A 73 -1.26 -2.75 16.09
CA GLU A 73 -2.65 -2.47 15.75
C GLU A 73 -2.91 -2.62 14.24
N LYS A 74 -1.99 -2.18 13.37
CA LYS A 74 -2.14 -2.36 11.92
C LYS A 74 -2.15 -3.83 11.52
N VAL A 75 -1.28 -4.65 12.08
CA VAL A 75 -1.26 -6.09 11.78
C VAL A 75 -2.56 -6.74 12.26
N LEU A 76 -3.03 -6.40 13.46
CA LEU A 76 -4.27 -6.95 14.00
C LEU A 76 -5.49 -6.55 13.15
N TYR A 77 -5.63 -5.26 12.86
CA TYR A 77 -6.82 -4.72 12.21
C TYR A 77 -6.88 -5.01 10.70
N SER A 78 -5.74 -5.23 10.04
CA SER A 78 -5.74 -5.61 8.62
C SER A 78 -6.30 -7.01 8.39
N HIS A 79 -6.21 -7.90 9.37
CA HIS A 79 -6.65 -9.29 9.31
C HIS A 79 -8.08 -9.50 9.84
N LEU A 80 -8.84 -8.44 10.13
CA LEU A 80 -10.26 -8.58 10.47
C LEU A 80 -11.08 -9.03 9.26
N ASP A 81 -12.00 -9.96 9.49
CA ASP A 81 -12.97 -10.38 8.49
C ASP A 81 -14.02 -9.29 8.21
N ASP A 82 -14.50 -8.62 9.27
CA ASP A 82 -15.40 -7.47 9.17
C ASP A 82 -14.83 -6.23 9.88
N PRO A 83 -14.07 -5.37 9.15
CA PRO A 83 -13.52 -4.14 9.71
C PRO A 83 -14.59 -3.07 10.01
N GLN A 84 -15.83 -3.23 9.53
CA GLN A 84 -16.92 -2.29 9.79
C GLN A 84 -17.71 -2.65 11.06
N GLY A 85 -18.00 -3.94 11.29
CA GLY A 85 -18.76 -4.35 12.47
C GLY A 85 -17.95 -4.37 13.77
N GLN A 86 -16.67 -4.76 13.69
CA GLN A 86 -15.91 -5.17 14.89
C GLN A 86 -15.09 -4.05 15.53
N VAL A 87 -14.70 -3.03 14.77
CA VAL A 87 -13.99 -1.87 15.33
C VAL A 87 -15.02 -0.87 15.86
N SER A 88 -15.45 -1.14 17.09
CA SER A 88 -16.26 -0.22 17.88
C SER A 88 -15.39 0.90 18.44
N THR A 89 -15.82 2.15 18.25
CA THR A 89 -15.16 3.37 18.72
C THR A 89 -15.20 3.54 20.24
N ASN A 90 -15.62 2.51 20.99
CA ASN A 90 -16.03 2.61 22.38
C ASN A 90 -15.38 1.52 23.26
N ILE A 91 -14.03 1.42 23.19
CA ILE A 91 -13.25 0.59 24.11
C ILE A 91 -12.70 1.40 25.30
N PHE A 92 -13.05 2.69 25.42
CA PHE A 92 -13.07 3.45 26.67
C PHE A 92 -14.15 4.52 26.59
#